data_AF-A0AA91DMT4-F1
#
_entry.id   AF-A0AA91DMT4-F1
#
_cell.length_a   1.000
_cell.length_b   1.000
_cell.length_c   1.000
_cell.angle_alpha   90.00
_cell.angle_beta   90.00
_cell.angle_gamma   90.00
#
_symmetry.space_group_name_H-M   'P 1'
#
loop_
_entity.id
_entity.type
_entity.pdbx_description
1 polymer ?
#
loop_
_entity_poly.entity_id
_entity_poly.type
_entity_poly.pdbx_seq_one_letter_code
_entity_poly.pdbx_strand_id
1 'polypeptide(L)'
;MNTTNTARRLPLLAMLLTAALSLAPAMAPAQTAAPAGDASALRDKLQALAPQLARNAFKRPLAIESNEASDRLSGDIYALVDHPFNSVNGALRTPAAWCQVLMLHLNTKSCAVRNGGSQIELAVGRKFDQPLSDTQKIAFDYSLAKTDAGYLNVRLSAADGPLSTHDYSIVLEAAPADNGKTAIHLSYAYAYGTAARFAMKGYLATLGSDKVGFTKQGQGGAYIGGVRGVVERNTMRYYLAIDSYLDAPAPGQLDQRLGAWFDATEQYAQQLHEMDRDDYLAMKRREFERLRTAS
;
A
#
# COMPACT_ATOMS: atom_id res chain seq x y z
N MET A 1 74.64 -0.19 50.80
CA MET A 1 74.70 1.27 50.59
C MET A 1 73.87 1.61 49.36
N ASN A 2 72.93 2.54 49.56
CA ASN A 2 72.24 3.41 48.59
C ASN A 2 71.29 2.75 47.56
N THR A 3 69.97 2.92 47.68
CA THR A 3 69.14 4.05 47.15
C THR A 3 69.27 4.18 45.62
N THR A 4 68.24 4.33 44.78
CA THR A 4 66.99 5.08 44.93
C THR A 4 66.10 4.83 43.69
N ASN A 5 64.80 5.02 43.91
CA ASN A 5 63.70 5.16 42.97
C ASN A 5 63.93 6.27 41.91
N THR A 6 63.46 6.12 40.67
CA THR A 6 63.08 7.27 39.83
C THR A 6 62.17 6.87 38.66
N ALA A 7 60.90 7.24 38.77
CA ALA A 7 59.98 7.36 37.67
C ALA A 7 60.36 8.56 36.79
N ARG A 8 60.20 8.42 35.46
CA ARG A 8 60.15 9.55 34.53
C ARG A 8 59.05 9.33 33.50
N ARG A 9 58.00 10.15 33.62
CA ARG A 9 57.01 10.44 32.57
C ARG A 9 57.65 11.38 31.55
N LEU A 10 57.32 11.24 30.26
CA LEU A 10 57.19 12.29 29.22
C LEU A 10 56.92 11.62 27.84
N PRO A 11 56.38 12.30 26.81
CA PRO A 11 55.18 13.13 26.74
C PRO A 11 54.19 12.66 25.64
N LEU A 12 52.98 13.20 25.64
CA LEU A 12 52.12 13.28 24.45
C LEU A 12 52.87 13.99 23.31
N LEU A 13 52.92 13.37 22.13
CA LEU A 13 53.13 14.10 20.88
C LEU A 13 52.03 13.73 19.90
N ALA A 14 51.27 14.75 19.52
CA ALA A 14 50.24 14.73 18.52
C ALA A 14 50.83 14.40 17.14
N MET A 15 50.14 13.57 16.36
CA MET A 15 50.22 13.62 14.91
C MET A 15 48.82 13.46 14.34
N LEU A 16 48.21 14.60 14.05
CA LEU A 16 47.06 14.77 13.17
C LEU A 16 47.46 14.37 11.76
N LEU A 17 46.83 13.34 11.19
CA LEU A 17 46.75 13.17 9.74
C LEU A 17 45.30 13.46 9.32
N THR A 18 45.09 14.69 8.87
CA THR A 18 43.89 15.13 8.16
C THR A 18 43.90 14.55 6.75
N ALA A 19 43.16 13.47 6.52
CA ALA A 19 42.78 13.03 5.19
C ALA A 19 41.47 13.74 4.79
N ALA A 20 41.59 14.84 4.04
CA ALA A 20 40.46 15.50 3.40
C ALA A 20 40.01 14.65 2.20
N LEU A 21 39.04 13.74 2.43
CA LEU A 21 38.27 13.12 1.37
C LEU A 21 37.13 14.08 1.01
N SER A 22 37.31 14.80 -0.10
CA SER A 22 36.25 15.56 -0.77
C SER A 22 35.19 14.60 -1.30
N LEU A 23 34.15 14.32 -0.50
CA LEU A 23 32.92 13.72 -0.99
C LEU A 23 32.20 14.74 -1.88
N ALA A 24 32.35 14.58 -3.19
CA ALA A 24 31.41 15.17 -4.14
C ALA A 24 30.02 14.56 -3.88
N PRO A 25 28.95 15.36 -3.73
CA PRO A 25 27.61 14.82 -3.64
C PRO A 25 27.27 14.13 -4.95
N ALA A 26 27.14 12.80 -4.93
CA ALA A 26 26.54 12.06 -6.01
C ALA A 26 25.08 12.52 -6.13
N MET A 27 24.78 13.34 -7.15
CA MET A 27 23.41 13.61 -7.54
C MET A 27 22.77 12.28 -7.93
N ALA A 28 21.87 11.79 -7.08
CA ALA A 28 21.03 10.66 -7.42
C ALA A 28 20.23 11.02 -8.68
N PRO A 29 20.14 10.12 -9.68
CA PRO A 29 19.30 10.36 -10.84
C PRO A 29 17.85 10.55 -10.36
N ALA A 30 17.23 11.64 -10.79
CA ALA A 30 15.81 11.87 -10.57
C ALA A 30 15.04 10.70 -11.18
N GLN A 31 14.32 9.94 -10.35
CA GLN A 31 13.43 8.89 -10.82
C GLN A 31 12.33 9.54 -11.65
N THR A 32 12.42 9.44 -12.97
CA THR A 32 11.33 9.85 -13.85
C THR A 32 10.16 8.92 -13.61
N ALA A 33 9.02 9.49 -13.24
CA ALA A 33 7.79 8.73 -13.08
C ALA A 33 7.52 7.92 -14.37
N ALA A 34 7.22 6.63 -14.24
CA ALA A 34 6.90 5.77 -15.37
C ALA A 34 5.82 6.43 -16.25
N PRO A 35 5.87 6.32 -17.59
CA PRO A 35 4.85 6.89 -18.45
C PRO A 35 3.46 6.42 -18.01
N ALA A 36 2.44 7.28 -18.17
CA ALA A 36 1.06 6.86 -17.94
C ALA A 36 0.73 5.69 -18.88
N GLY A 37 0.07 4.66 -18.35
CA GLY A 37 -0.50 3.62 -19.20
C GLY A 37 -1.55 4.19 -20.15
N ASP A 38 -2.06 3.34 -21.02
CA ASP A 38 -3.13 3.71 -21.93
C ASP A 38 -4.36 2.79 -21.78
N ALA A 39 -5.51 3.31 -22.18
CA ALA A 39 -6.78 2.59 -22.07
C ALA A 39 -6.80 1.30 -22.91
N SER A 40 -6.04 1.24 -24.02
CA SER A 40 -5.94 0.04 -24.86
C SER A 40 -5.18 -1.07 -24.15
N ALA A 41 -4.03 -0.79 -23.56
CA ALA A 41 -3.20 -1.75 -22.84
C ALA A 41 -3.96 -2.37 -21.65
N LEU A 42 -4.71 -1.54 -20.90
CA LEU A 42 -5.58 -2.05 -19.83
C LEU A 42 -6.68 -2.97 -20.37
N ARG A 43 -7.33 -2.57 -21.48
CA ARG A 43 -8.37 -3.38 -22.12
C ARG A 43 -7.82 -4.70 -22.66
N ASP A 44 -6.66 -4.69 -23.30
CA ASP A 44 -5.99 -5.88 -23.85
C ASP A 44 -5.60 -6.84 -22.73
N LYS A 45 -5.06 -6.33 -21.62
CA LYS A 45 -4.74 -7.15 -20.43
C LYS A 45 -5.98 -7.80 -19.83
N LEU A 46 -7.09 -7.07 -19.69
CA LEU A 46 -8.35 -7.65 -19.21
C LEU A 46 -8.96 -8.65 -20.18
N GLN A 47 -8.85 -8.42 -21.49
CA GLN A 47 -9.28 -9.38 -22.50
C GLN A 47 -8.48 -10.68 -22.40
N ALA A 48 -7.16 -10.60 -22.20
CA ALA A 48 -6.32 -11.77 -21.98
C ALA A 48 -6.69 -12.53 -20.68
N LEU A 49 -7.18 -11.81 -19.67
CA LEU A 49 -7.66 -12.37 -18.40
C LEU A 49 -9.14 -12.77 -18.41
N ALA A 50 -9.88 -12.56 -19.50
CA ALA A 50 -11.33 -12.75 -19.55
C ALA A 50 -11.82 -14.13 -19.03
N PRO A 51 -11.16 -15.27 -19.34
CA PRO A 51 -11.54 -16.55 -18.77
C PRO A 51 -11.45 -16.60 -17.24
N GLN A 52 -10.41 -15.99 -16.66
CA GLN A 52 -10.20 -15.92 -15.22
C GLN A 52 -11.19 -14.96 -14.57
N LEU A 53 -11.47 -13.81 -15.18
CA LEU A 53 -12.47 -12.87 -14.68
C LEU A 53 -13.88 -13.49 -14.68
N ALA A 54 -14.21 -14.29 -15.69
CA ALA A 54 -15.51 -14.96 -15.76
C ALA A 54 -15.65 -16.11 -14.73
N ARG A 55 -14.56 -16.82 -14.42
CA ARG A 55 -14.56 -18.00 -13.54
C ARG A 55 -13.30 -18.06 -12.69
N ASN A 56 -13.47 -17.77 -11.40
CA ASN A 56 -12.39 -17.83 -10.42
C ASN A 56 -12.92 -18.19 -9.02
N ALA A 57 -11.99 -18.41 -8.10
CA ALA A 57 -12.30 -18.70 -6.70
C ALA A 57 -12.78 -17.47 -5.91
N PHE A 58 -12.59 -16.25 -6.44
CA PHE A 58 -12.97 -15.00 -5.77
C PHE A 58 -14.48 -14.76 -5.81
N LYS A 59 -15.22 -15.41 -6.71
CA LYS A 59 -16.65 -15.12 -6.95
C LYS A 59 -16.87 -13.64 -7.32
N ARG A 60 -15.85 -13.00 -7.88
CA ARG A 60 -15.82 -11.62 -8.35
C ARG A 60 -15.04 -11.59 -9.67
N PRO A 61 -15.36 -10.70 -10.62
CA PRO A 61 -14.63 -10.61 -11.88
C PRO A 61 -13.27 -9.93 -11.67
N LEU A 62 -12.37 -10.61 -10.98
CA LEU A 62 -11.03 -10.13 -10.66
C LEU A 62 -9.99 -11.23 -10.83
N ALA A 63 -8.77 -10.81 -11.14
CA ALA A 63 -7.55 -11.61 -11.09
C ALA A 63 -6.52 -10.87 -10.23
N ILE A 64 -5.68 -11.63 -9.53
CA ILE A 64 -4.57 -11.11 -8.75
C ILE A 64 -3.26 -11.68 -9.30
N GLU A 65 -2.28 -10.82 -9.48
CA GLU A 65 -0.91 -11.17 -9.84
C GLU A 65 0.03 -10.61 -8.75
N SER A 66 1.15 -11.28 -8.49
CA SER A 66 2.13 -10.81 -7.51
C SER A 66 3.55 -11.17 -7.92
N ASN A 67 4.48 -10.27 -7.63
CA ASN A 67 5.89 -10.44 -7.96
C ASN A 67 6.79 -10.13 -6.76
N GLU A 68 7.82 -10.93 -6.58
CA GLU A 68 8.92 -10.71 -5.62
C GLU A 68 10.23 -10.61 -6.42
N ALA A 69 10.76 -9.40 -6.54
CA ALA A 69 12.12 -9.16 -6.99
C ALA A 69 13.09 -9.14 -5.79
N SER A 70 14.38 -8.89 -6.05
CA SER A 70 15.43 -8.86 -5.02
C SER A 70 15.15 -7.90 -3.87
N ASP A 71 14.60 -6.73 -4.21
CA ASP A 71 14.46 -5.53 -3.40
C ASP A 71 13.07 -4.89 -3.55
N ARG A 72 12.14 -5.53 -4.28
CA ARG A 72 10.81 -4.99 -4.56
C ARG A 72 9.74 -6.07 -4.53
N LEU A 73 8.60 -5.72 -3.93
CA LEU A 73 7.36 -6.50 -3.99
C LEU A 73 6.31 -5.71 -4.73
N SER A 74 5.50 -6.42 -5.53
CA SER A 74 4.28 -5.87 -6.08
C SER A 74 3.14 -6.87 -6.03
N GLY A 75 1.93 -6.36 -5.90
CA GLY A 75 0.70 -7.08 -6.15
C GLY A 75 -0.22 -6.24 -7.00
N ASP A 76 -0.82 -6.86 -8.00
CA ASP A 76 -1.64 -6.24 -9.02
C ASP A 76 -3.02 -6.92 -9.01
N ILE A 77 -4.09 -6.12 -9.06
CA ILE A 77 -5.45 -6.59 -9.27
C ILE A 77 -5.97 -6.02 -10.58
N TYR A 78 -6.47 -6.92 -11.42
CA TYR A 78 -7.22 -6.58 -12.62
C TYR A 78 -8.67 -6.99 -12.40
N ALA A 79 -9.60 -6.06 -12.54
CA ALA A 79 -11.00 -6.30 -12.22
C ALA A 79 -11.97 -5.59 -13.16
N LEU A 80 -13.22 -6.08 -13.19
CA LEU A 80 -14.37 -5.36 -13.73
C LEU A 80 -15.26 -4.93 -12.56
N VAL A 81 -15.50 -3.63 -12.41
CA VAL A 81 -16.46 -3.13 -11.41
C VAL A 81 -17.78 -2.78 -12.09
N ASP A 82 -18.89 -3.01 -11.38
CA ASP A 82 -20.25 -2.84 -11.90
C ASP A 82 -20.74 -1.39 -11.80
N HIS A 83 -19.88 -0.47 -12.22
CA HIS A 83 -20.09 0.98 -12.18
C HIS A 83 -19.71 1.62 -13.51
N PRO A 84 -20.48 2.59 -14.03
CA PRO A 84 -20.11 3.34 -15.23
C PRO A 84 -18.80 4.10 -15.05
N PHE A 85 -17.97 4.16 -16.10
CA PHE A 85 -16.67 4.82 -16.04
C PHE A 85 -16.72 6.26 -15.54
N ASN A 86 -17.73 7.04 -15.95
CA ASN A 86 -17.88 8.42 -15.48
C ASN A 86 -18.10 8.50 -13.96
N SER A 87 -18.82 7.54 -13.37
CA SER A 87 -19.00 7.44 -11.91
C SER A 87 -17.69 7.08 -11.22
N VAL A 88 -16.95 6.09 -11.74
CA VAL A 88 -15.64 5.69 -11.21
C VAL A 88 -14.64 6.84 -11.30
N ASN A 89 -14.58 7.52 -12.44
CA ASN A 89 -13.71 8.67 -12.67
C ASN A 89 -14.03 9.82 -11.71
N GLY A 90 -15.31 10.20 -11.61
CA GLY A 90 -15.75 11.25 -10.70
C GLY A 90 -15.43 10.93 -9.23
N ALA A 91 -15.62 9.67 -8.82
CA ALA A 91 -15.41 9.21 -7.45
C ALA A 91 -13.92 9.14 -7.07
N LEU A 92 -13.04 8.64 -7.94
CA LEU A 92 -11.66 8.27 -7.56
C LEU A 92 -10.59 9.28 -7.97
N ARG A 93 -10.92 10.34 -8.73
CA ARG A 93 -9.94 11.34 -9.20
C ARG A 93 -9.53 12.40 -8.17
N THR A 94 -10.00 12.34 -6.93
CA THR A 94 -9.72 13.37 -5.91
C THR A 94 -8.94 12.80 -4.73
N PRO A 95 -7.98 13.55 -4.16
CA PRO A 95 -7.20 13.07 -3.02
C PRO A 95 -8.07 12.83 -1.77
N ALA A 96 -9.16 13.58 -1.61
CA ALA A 96 -10.11 13.39 -0.51
C ALA A 96 -10.83 12.03 -0.59
N ALA A 97 -11.19 11.58 -1.79
CA ALA A 97 -11.76 10.25 -1.98
C ALA A 97 -10.75 9.16 -1.61
N TRP A 98 -9.48 9.33 -1.96
CA TRP A 98 -8.43 8.39 -1.54
C TRP A 98 -8.26 8.32 -0.02
N CYS A 99 -8.45 9.42 0.71
CA CYS A 99 -8.56 9.33 2.17
C CYS A 99 -9.73 8.46 2.62
N GLN A 100 -10.91 8.58 2.01
CA GLN A 100 -12.06 7.75 2.35
C GLN A 100 -11.80 6.26 2.07
N VAL A 101 -11.14 5.94 0.95
CA VAL A 101 -10.76 4.57 0.59
C VAL A 101 -9.70 4.01 1.54
N LEU A 102 -8.57 4.69 1.70
CA LEU A 102 -7.43 4.20 2.48
C LEU A 102 -7.76 4.07 3.97
N MET A 103 -8.68 4.89 4.48
CA MET A 103 -9.19 4.80 5.85
C MET A 103 -10.08 3.59 6.10
N LEU A 104 -10.51 2.81 5.10
CA LEU A 104 -11.21 1.55 5.34
C LEU A 104 -10.26 0.46 5.85
N HIS A 105 -8.98 0.52 5.48
CA HIS A 105 -8.00 -0.46 5.88
C HIS A 105 -7.75 -0.43 7.40
N LEU A 106 -7.80 -1.59 8.07
CA LEU A 106 -7.68 -1.74 9.52
C LEU A 106 -6.44 -1.10 10.16
N ASN A 107 -5.34 -0.97 9.40
CA ASN A 107 -4.10 -0.34 9.86
C ASN A 107 -4.04 1.18 9.66
N THR A 108 -4.93 1.81 8.87
CA THR A 108 -4.90 3.26 8.64
C THR A 108 -5.69 3.98 9.72
N LYS A 109 -5.04 4.85 10.49
CA LYS A 109 -5.57 5.50 11.70
C LYS A 109 -6.00 6.95 11.49
N SER A 110 -5.36 7.62 10.55
CA SER A 110 -5.79 8.90 10.02
C SER A 110 -5.32 9.06 8.60
N CYS A 111 -6.01 9.94 7.88
CA CYS A 111 -5.61 10.42 6.57
C CYS A 111 -5.80 11.94 6.55
N ALA A 112 -4.95 12.67 5.85
CA ALA A 112 -5.17 14.09 5.64
C ALA A 112 -4.67 14.50 4.25
N VAL A 113 -5.48 15.32 3.59
CA VAL A 113 -5.06 15.99 2.36
C VAL A 113 -4.22 17.20 2.75
N ARG A 114 -3.01 17.29 2.21
CA ARG A 114 -2.03 18.36 2.47
C ARG A 114 -1.64 19.06 1.18
N ASN A 115 -0.90 20.16 1.31
CA ASN A 115 -0.31 20.89 0.18
C ASN A 115 -1.30 21.22 -0.95
N GLY A 116 -2.51 21.66 -0.58
CA GLY A 116 -3.54 22.02 -1.56
C GLY A 116 -4.07 20.85 -2.40
N GLY A 117 -3.85 19.61 -1.98
CA GLY A 117 -4.32 18.41 -2.70
C GLY A 117 -3.22 17.57 -3.35
N SER A 118 -1.98 18.05 -3.37
CA SER A 118 -0.86 17.31 -3.97
C SER A 118 -0.25 16.24 -3.07
N GLN A 119 -0.69 16.14 -1.81
CA GLN A 119 -0.17 15.15 -0.87
C GLN A 119 -1.28 14.54 -0.01
N ILE A 120 -1.16 13.25 0.28
CA ILE A 120 -1.98 12.49 1.22
C ILE A 120 -1.07 11.98 2.33
N GLU A 121 -1.25 12.49 3.55
CA GLU A 121 -0.55 12.02 4.74
C GLU A 121 -1.39 10.93 5.44
N LEU A 122 -0.85 9.72 5.53
CA LEU A 122 -1.43 8.63 6.31
C LEU A 122 -0.73 8.48 7.65
N ALA A 123 -1.48 8.15 8.69
CA ALA A 123 -0.97 7.54 9.91
C ALA A 123 -1.31 6.05 9.89
N VAL A 124 -0.29 5.18 9.88
CA VAL A 124 -0.44 3.73 9.86
C VAL A 124 -0.03 3.15 11.21
N GLY A 125 -0.87 2.28 11.77
CA GLY A 125 -0.69 1.70 13.09
C GLY A 125 -1.07 0.22 13.14
N ARG A 126 -1.27 -0.27 14.36
CA ARG A 126 -1.71 -1.66 14.63
C ARG A 126 -3.16 -1.87 14.17
N LYS A 127 -3.62 -3.13 14.15
CA LYS A 127 -4.99 -3.46 13.74
C LYS A 127 -6.09 -3.03 14.72
N PHE A 128 -5.72 -2.72 15.96
CA PHE A 128 -6.61 -2.24 17.01
C PHE A 128 -6.53 -0.71 17.15
N ASP A 129 -7.36 -0.15 18.03
CA ASP A 129 -7.29 1.27 18.34
C ASP A 129 -5.92 1.63 18.94
N GLN A 130 -5.38 2.77 18.51
CA GLN A 130 -4.03 3.20 18.87
C GLN A 130 -3.96 4.73 18.81
N PRO A 131 -3.28 5.39 19.77
CA PRO A 131 -3.00 6.82 19.69
C PRO A 131 -2.21 7.18 18.44
N LEU A 132 -2.54 8.32 17.81
CA LEU A 132 -1.82 8.80 16.62
C LEU A 132 -0.32 9.06 16.88
N SER A 133 0.07 9.39 18.12
CA SER A 133 1.47 9.55 18.52
C SER A 133 2.31 8.28 18.32
N ASP A 134 1.67 7.12 18.30
CA ASP A 134 2.34 5.82 18.26
C ASP A 134 2.27 5.20 16.85
N THR A 135 1.79 5.97 15.87
CA THR A 135 1.67 5.57 14.47
C THR A 135 2.88 5.98 13.65
N GLN A 136 3.10 5.29 12.54
CA GLN A 136 4.11 5.66 11.56
C GLN A 136 3.44 6.41 10.41
N LYS A 137 4.05 7.52 10.00
CA LYS A 137 3.50 8.36 8.93
C LYS A 137 4.00 7.92 7.57
N ILE A 138 3.13 8.05 6.56
CA ILE A 138 3.49 7.93 5.16
C ILE A 138 2.95 9.15 4.44
N ALA A 139 3.83 9.90 3.77
CA ALA A 139 3.45 11.06 2.97
C ALA A 139 3.45 10.66 1.50
N PHE A 140 2.28 10.40 0.94
CA PHE A 140 2.11 10.09 -0.47
C PHE A 140 1.97 11.36 -1.29
N ASP A 141 2.85 11.57 -2.26
CA ASP A 141 2.62 12.50 -3.35
C ASP A 141 1.49 11.98 -4.21
N TYR A 142 0.46 12.81 -4.39
CA TYR A 142 -0.74 12.52 -5.14
C TYR A 142 -0.67 13.18 -6.52
N SER A 143 -0.95 12.42 -7.58
CA SER A 143 -1.05 12.97 -8.92
C SER A 143 -2.06 12.23 -9.79
N LEU A 144 -2.62 12.96 -10.77
CA LEU A 144 -3.35 12.40 -11.90
C LEU A 144 -2.40 12.35 -13.09
N ALA A 145 -1.83 11.19 -13.38
CA ALA A 145 -0.92 11.05 -14.51
C ALA A 145 -1.65 11.17 -15.85
N LYS A 146 -2.93 10.78 -15.89
CA LYS A 146 -3.82 10.99 -17.02
C LYS A 146 -5.28 10.99 -16.55
N THR A 147 -6.09 11.89 -17.11
CA THR A 147 -7.54 11.94 -16.90
C THR A 147 -8.22 12.47 -18.15
N ASP A 148 -9.04 11.65 -18.79
CA ASP A 148 -9.85 12.02 -19.95
C ASP A 148 -11.18 11.25 -19.96
N ALA A 149 -11.94 11.35 -21.06
CA ALA A 149 -13.26 10.72 -21.19
C ALA A 149 -13.23 9.18 -21.25
N GLY A 150 -12.07 8.56 -21.49
CA GLY A 150 -11.91 7.11 -21.60
C GLY A 150 -10.80 6.53 -20.73
N TYR A 151 -10.11 7.34 -19.93
CA TYR A 151 -9.03 6.88 -19.09
C TYR A 151 -8.81 7.70 -17.82
N LEU A 152 -8.58 7.00 -16.71
CA LEU A 152 -8.10 7.56 -15.46
C LEU A 152 -6.82 6.84 -15.04
N ASN A 153 -5.78 7.58 -14.67
CA ASN A 153 -4.58 7.06 -14.00
C ASN A 153 -4.28 7.93 -12.78
N VAL A 154 -4.54 7.39 -11.59
CA VAL A 154 -4.25 8.01 -10.30
C VAL A 154 -3.00 7.38 -9.70
N ARG A 155 -2.13 8.20 -9.13
CA ARG A 155 -0.87 7.74 -8.51
C ARG A 155 -0.69 8.34 -7.14
N LEU A 156 -0.35 7.48 -6.19
CA LEU A 156 0.14 7.83 -4.87
C LEU A 156 1.54 7.23 -4.73
N SER A 157 2.56 8.06 -4.56
CA SER A 157 3.95 7.61 -4.39
C SER A 157 4.56 8.16 -3.11
N ALA A 158 5.31 7.36 -2.36
CA ALA A 158 6.04 7.84 -1.19
C ALA A 158 7.47 7.27 -1.21
N ALA A 159 8.46 8.14 -1.04
CA ALA A 159 9.86 7.74 -0.98
C ALA A 159 10.14 6.85 0.23
N ASP A 160 9.54 7.18 1.38
CA ASP A 160 9.75 6.48 2.64
C ASP A 160 8.46 5.85 3.16
N GLY A 161 8.61 4.75 3.90
CA GLY A 161 7.51 4.16 4.64
C GLY A 161 7.94 3.40 5.89
N PRO A 162 6.98 2.70 6.52
CA PRO A 162 7.17 2.02 7.79
C PRO A 162 8.32 1.01 7.79
N LEU A 163 8.98 0.82 8.93
CA LEU A 163 9.93 -0.30 9.12
C LEU A 163 11.03 -0.40 8.05
N SER A 164 11.57 0.75 7.60
CA SER A 164 12.64 0.82 6.57
C SER A 164 12.25 0.27 5.19
N THR A 165 10.96 0.34 4.87
CA THR A 165 10.46 0.17 3.49
C THR A 165 10.46 1.53 2.77
N HIS A 166 10.52 1.51 1.45
CA HIS A 166 10.67 2.72 0.63
C HIS A 166 10.02 2.53 -0.74
N ASP A 167 10.04 3.58 -1.57
CA ASP A 167 9.52 3.60 -2.95
C ASP A 167 8.11 3.00 -3.06
N TYR A 168 7.22 3.39 -2.15
CA TYR A 168 5.81 2.99 -2.19
C TYR A 168 5.14 3.56 -3.43
N SER A 169 4.31 2.73 -4.05
CA SER A 169 3.51 3.09 -5.21
C SER A 169 2.14 2.43 -5.12
N ILE A 170 1.08 3.23 -5.12
CA ILE A 170 -0.28 2.79 -5.38
C ILE A 170 -0.70 3.47 -6.69
N VAL A 171 -1.05 2.66 -7.68
CA VAL A 171 -1.52 3.14 -8.98
C VAL A 171 -2.88 2.55 -9.26
N LEU A 172 -3.84 3.41 -9.60
CA LEU A 172 -5.14 3.00 -10.10
C LEU A 172 -5.29 3.44 -11.53
N GLU A 173 -5.58 2.49 -12.41
CA GLU A 173 -5.97 2.74 -13.79
C GLU A 173 -7.41 2.31 -13.99
N ALA A 174 -8.19 3.11 -14.70
CA ALA A 174 -9.56 2.77 -15.05
C ALA A 174 -9.88 3.15 -16.50
N ALA A 175 -10.67 2.32 -17.17
CA ALA A 175 -11.16 2.54 -18.53
C ALA A 175 -12.61 2.00 -18.68
N PRO A 176 -13.42 2.53 -19.61
CA PRO A 176 -14.71 1.93 -19.93
C PRO A 176 -14.59 0.47 -20.36
N ALA A 177 -15.53 -0.36 -19.93
CA ALA A 177 -15.69 -1.74 -20.34
C ALA A 177 -17.13 -2.02 -20.79
N ASP A 178 -17.37 -3.21 -21.33
CA ASP A 178 -18.68 -3.62 -21.84
C ASP A 178 -19.75 -3.62 -20.74
N ASN A 179 -21.02 -3.51 -21.17
CA ASN A 179 -22.20 -3.57 -20.30
C ASN A 179 -22.24 -2.49 -19.20
N GLY A 180 -21.68 -1.31 -19.46
CA GLY A 180 -21.68 -0.20 -18.51
C GLY A 180 -20.73 -0.39 -17.33
N LYS A 181 -19.82 -1.37 -17.41
CA LYS A 181 -18.82 -1.65 -16.39
C LYS A 181 -17.57 -0.80 -16.59
N THR A 182 -16.69 -0.86 -15.61
CA THR A 182 -15.37 -0.22 -15.68
C THR A 182 -14.28 -1.27 -15.48
N ALA A 183 -13.33 -1.29 -16.42
CA ALA A 183 -12.06 -1.97 -16.28
C ALA A 183 -11.20 -1.25 -15.24
N ILE A 184 -10.69 -1.97 -14.25
CA ILE A 184 -9.77 -1.45 -13.22
C ILE A 184 -8.48 -2.26 -13.21
N HIS A 185 -7.36 -1.56 -13.10
CA HIS A 185 -6.08 -2.11 -12.65
C HIS A 185 -5.62 -1.37 -11.40
N LEU A 186 -5.39 -2.09 -10.31
CA LEU A 186 -4.80 -1.58 -9.08
C LEU A 186 -3.43 -2.22 -8.90
N SER A 187 -2.38 -1.43 -8.88
CA SER A 187 -1.03 -1.87 -8.51
C SER A 187 -0.66 -1.33 -7.14
N TYR A 188 -0.15 -2.19 -6.27
CA TYR A 188 0.46 -1.83 -4.99
C TYR A 188 1.87 -2.41 -4.93
N ALA A 189 2.86 -1.54 -4.79
CA ALA A 189 4.25 -1.93 -4.75
C ALA A 189 5.03 -1.13 -3.69
N TYR A 190 6.09 -1.73 -3.18
CA TYR A 190 7.09 -1.06 -2.37
C TYR A 190 8.42 -1.81 -2.45
N ALA A 191 9.49 -1.10 -2.18
CA ALA A 191 10.83 -1.64 -2.05
C ALA A 191 11.25 -1.80 -0.59
N TYR A 192 12.24 -2.65 -0.36
CA TYR A 192 12.80 -2.89 0.96
C TYR A 192 14.26 -3.34 0.84
N GLY A 193 15.08 -2.84 1.76
CA GLY A 193 16.49 -3.21 1.85
C GLY A 193 16.71 -4.64 2.34
N THR A 194 17.95 -5.12 2.24
CA THR A 194 18.37 -6.45 2.70
C THR A 194 18.07 -6.68 4.17
N ALA A 195 18.30 -5.69 5.04
CA ALA A 195 17.99 -5.77 6.47
C ALA A 195 16.48 -5.96 6.72
N ALA A 196 15.64 -5.19 6.03
CA ALA A 196 14.18 -5.32 6.11
C ALA A 196 13.71 -6.69 5.59
N ARG A 197 14.37 -7.24 4.55
CA ARG A 197 14.10 -8.61 4.06
C ARG A 197 14.36 -9.66 5.14
N PHE A 198 15.48 -9.58 5.85
CA PHE A 198 15.79 -10.50 6.95
C PHE A 198 14.80 -10.36 8.10
N ALA A 199 14.47 -9.13 8.52
CA ALA A 199 13.47 -8.87 9.54
C ALA A 199 12.09 -9.44 9.16
N MET A 200 11.67 -9.23 7.91
CA MET A 200 10.40 -9.74 7.39
C MET A 200 10.37 -11.27 7.36
N LYS A 201 11.47 -11.92 6.95
CA LYS A 201 11.59 -13.39 7.05
C LYS A 201 11.49 -13.88 8.50
N GLY A 202 12.08 -13.17 9.46
CA GLY A 202 11.95 -13.50 10.88
C GLY A 202 10.52 -13.37 11.42
N TYR A 203 9.81 -12.30 11.04
CA TYR A 203 8.39 -12.12 11.38
C TYR A 203 7.52 -13.23 10.77
N LEU A 204 7.75 -13.57 9.50
CA LEU A 204 7.02 -14.62 8.79
C LEU A 204 7.36 -16.03 9.30
N ALA A 205 8.51 -16.22 9.94
CA ALA A 205 8.84 -17.47 10.62
C ALA A 205 8.16 -17.60 11.99
N THR A 206 7.48 -16.56 12.48
CA THR A 206 6.83 -16.52 13.79
C THR A 206 5.36 -16.12 13.66
N LEU A 207 5.01 -14.86 13.92
CA LEU A 207 3.62 -14.37 13.99
C LEU A 207 2.93 -14.29 12.62
N GLY A 208 3.69 -14.36 11.54
CA GLY A 208 3.18 -14.33 10.17
C GLY A 208 3.15 -15.69 9.46
N SER A 209 3.53 -16.80 10.11
CA SER A 209 3.73 -18.11 9.45
C SER A 209 2.46 -18.63 8.77
N ASP A 210 1.31 -18.35 9.39
CA ASP A 210 0.03 -18.88 8.93
C ASP A 210 -0.64 -17.94 7.93
N LYS A 211 -0.01 -16.80 7.62
CA LYS A 211 -0.56 -15.78 6.71
C LYS A 211 -0.26 -16.15 5.27
N VAL A 212 -1.32 -16.54 4.57
CA VAL A 212 -1.27 -16.91 3.15
C VAL A 212 -1.98 -15.87 2.27
N GLY A 213 -1.52 -15.77 1.03
CA GLY A 213 -2.15 -15.02 -0.04
C GLY A 213 -3.24 -15.82 -0.76
N PHE A 214 -3.50 -15.44 -2.00
CA PHE A 214 -4.57 -15.96 -2.85
C PHE A 214 -4.05 -16.85 -3.99
N THR A 215 -2.80 -16.70 -4.39
CA THR A 215 -2.21 -17.54 -5.44
C THR A 215 -1.88 -18.93 -4.91
N LYS A 216 -2.23 -19.98 -5.65
CA LYS A 216 -1.85 -21.38 -5.31
C LYS A 216 -0.53 -21.76 -5.96
N GLN A 217 0.25 -22.59 -5.27
CA GLN A 217 1.47 -23.19 -5.81
C GLN A 217 1.11 -24.34 -6.76
N GLY A 218 0.98 -24.06 -8.06
CA GLY A 218 0.56 -25.06 -9.05
C GLY A 218 -0.91 -25.48 -8.91
N GLN A 219 -1.34 -26.47 -9.71
CA GLN A 219 -2.71 -26.97 -9.65
C GLN A 219 -2.94 -27.75 -8.34
N GLY A 220 -3.87 -27.26 -7.52
CA GLY A 220 -4.26 -27.92 -6.27
C GLY A 220 -3.30 -27.72 -5.09
N GLY A 221 -2.19 -26.99 -5.27
CA GLY A 221 -1.24 -26.73 -4.18
C GLY A 221 -1.74 -25.73 -3.14
N ALA A 222 -0.96 -25.60 -2.06
CA ALA A 222 -1.21 -24.65 -0.99
C ALA A 222 -1.14 -23.20 -1.48
N TYR A 223 -1.83 -22.30 -0.77
CA TYR A 223 -1.70 -20.87 -1.01
C TYR A 223 -0.28 -20.38 -0.69
N ILE A 224 0.20 -19.40 -1.44
CA ILE A 224 1.52 -18.84 -1.25
C ILE A 224 1.57 -18.11 0.10
N GLY A 225 2.62 -18.36 0.88
CA GLY A 225 2.89 -17.64 2.12
C GLY A 225 3.98 -16.59 1.93
N GLY A 226 4.59 -16.21 3.04
CA GLY A 226 5.75 -15.35 3.04
C GLY A 226 5.47 -13.92 2.55
N VAL A 227 6.51 -13.25 2.06
CA VAL A 227 6.41 -11.83 1.64
C VAL A 227 5.44 -11.62 0.49
N ARG A 228 5.36 -12.59 -0.42
CA ARG A 228 4.45 -12.55 -1.56
C ARG A 228 2.99 -12.77 -1.13
N GLY A 229 2.75 -13.62 -0.15
CA GLY A 229 1.43 -13.73 0.50
C GLY A 229 1.01 -12.43 1.19
N VAL A 230 1.94 -11.74 1.87
CA VAL A 230 1.67 -10.46 2.53
C VAL A 230 1.24 -9.37 1.53
N VAL A 231 1.96 -9.23 0.41
CA VAL A 231 1.59 -8.20 -0.59
C VAL A 231 0.23 -8.50 -1.22
N GLU A 232 -0.08 -9.76 -1.55
CA GLU A 232 -1.40 -10.13 -2.11
C GLU A 232 -2.56 -9.77 -1.17
N ARG A 233 -2.38 -9.97 0.14
CA ARG A 233 -3.39 -9.63 1.16
C ARG A 233 -3.65 -8.13 1.20
N ASN A 234 -2.61 -7.31 1.15
CA ASN A 234 -2.76 -5.86 1.15
C ASN A 234 -3.37 -5.35 -0.17
N THR A 235 -2.90 -5.84 -1.32
CA THR A 235 -3.48 -5.49 -2.63
C THR A 235 -4.98 -5.81 -2.67
N MET A 236 -5.39 -6.99 -2.19
CA MET A 236 -6.81 -7.34 -2.11
C MET A 236 -7.58 -6.40 -1.17
N ARG A 237 -7.07 -6.09 0.03
CA ARG A 237 -7.76 -5.17 0.95
C ARG A 237 -7.94 -3.77 0.36
N TYR A 238 -6.96 -3.27 -0.40
CA TYR A 238 -7.09 -1.99 -1.11
C TYR A 238 -8.11 -2.05 -2.23
N TYR A 239 -8.14 -3.14 -3.02
CA TYR A 239 -9.18 -3.31 -4.04
C TYR A 239 -10.57 -3.37 -3.42
N LEU A 240 -10.78 -4.15 -2.36
CA LEU A 240 -12.06 -4.23 -1.66
C LEU A 240 -12.47 -2.89 -1.05
N ALA A 241 -11.51 -2.06 -0.63
CA ALA A 241 -11.78 -0.69 -0.16
C ALA A 241 -12.28 0.22 -1.29
N ILE A 242 -11.68 0.10 -2.48
CA ILE A 242 -12.13 0.84 -3.67
C ILE A 242 -13.54 0.37 -4.07
N ASP A 243 -13.76 -0.94 -4.16
CA ASP A 243 -15.04 -1.56 -4.53
C ASP A 243 -16.16 -1.09 -3.57
N SER A 244 -15.92 -1.19 -2.26
CA SER A 244 -16.88 -0.75 -1.23
C SER A 244 -17.13 0.77 -1.27
N TYR A 245 -16.13 1.57 -1.62
CA TYR A 245 -16.29 3.01 -1.77
C TYR A 245 -17.11 3.39 -3.01
N LEU A 246 -16.93 2.68 -4.12
CA LEU A 246 -17.71 2.89 -5.35
C LEU A 246 -19.20 2.58 -5.14
N ASP A 247 -19.53 1.58 -4.31
CA ASP A 247 -20.93 1.25 -3.95
C ASP A 247 -21.59 2.29 -3.04
N ALA A 248 -20.78 3.04 -2.27
CA ALA A 248 -21.24 3.95 -1.23
C ALA A 248 -20.37 5.21 -1.14
N PRO A 249 -20.26 6.05 -2.20
CA PRO A 249 -19.28 7.14 -2.25
C PRO A 249 -19.73 8.39 -1.47
N ALA A 250 -21.03 8.53 -1.16
CA ALA A 250 -21.55 9.74 -0.54
C ALA A 250 -21.13 9.84 0.95
N PRO A 251 -20.99 11.06 1.49
CA PRO A 251 -20.59 11.28 2.88
C PRO A 251 -21.50 10.58 3.91
N GLY A 252 -22.82 10.53 3.65
CA GLY A 252 -23.80 9.90 4.54
C GLY A 252 -23.79 8.36 4.53
N GLN A 253 -22.98 7.72 3.67
CA GLN A 253 -22.94 6.27 3.51
C GLN A 253 -21.75 5.61 4.22
N LEU A 254 -21.13 6.29 5.18
CA LEU A 254 -19.94 5.77 5.88
C LEU A 254 -20.18 4.38 6.50
N ASP A 255 -21.25 4.20 7.27
CA ASP A 255 -21.53 2.92 7.93
C ASP A 255 -21.79 1.78 6.94
N GLN A 256 -22.50 2.07 5.84
CA GLN A 256 -22.70 1.12 4.75
C GLN A 256 -21.35 0.66 4.18
N ARG A 257 -20.46 1.61 3.91
CA ARG A 257 -19.13 1.35 3.33
C ARG A 257 -18.22 0.57 4.29
N LEU A 258 -18.24 0.89 5.58
CA LEU A 258 -17.49 0.15 6.60
C LEU A 258 -17.98 -1.30 6.72
N GLY A 259 -19.29 -1.50 6.77
CA GLY A 259 -19.88 -2.85 6.81
C GLY A 259 -19.54 -3.66 5.56
N ALA A 260 -19.74 -3.08 4.37
CA ALA A 260 -19.46 -3.73 3.10
C ALA A 260 -17.99 -4.15 2.97
N TRP A 261 -17.05 -3.29 3.36
CA TRP A 261 -15.62 -3.62 3.33
C TRP A 261 -15.30 -4.78 4.27
N PHE A 262 -15.80 -4.76 5.50
CA PHE A 262 -15.57 -5.84 6.46
C PHE A 262 -16.14 -7.16 5.92
N ASP A 263 -17.40 -7.17 5.51
CA ASP A 263 -18.08 -8.36 5.02
C ASP A 263 -17.38 -8.93 3.77
N ALA A 264 -16.84 -8.06 2.90
CA ALA A 264 -16.04 -8.46 1.74
C ALA A 264 -14.68 -9.07 2.13
N THR A 265 -14.04 -8.60 3.21
CA THR A 265 -12.81 -9.24 3.71
C THR A 265 -13.10 -10.61 4.33
N GLU A 266 -14.23 -10.77 5.00
CA GLU A 266 -14.64 -12.04 5.62
C GLU A 266 -15.05 -13.11 4.61
N GLN A 267 -15.45 -12.72 3.39
CA GLN A 267 -15.59 -13.64 2.26
C GLN A 267 -14.27 -14.40 1.98
N TYR A 268 -13.13 -13.84 2.38
CA TYR A 268 -11.79 -14.40 2.26
C TYR A 268 -11.13 -14.61 3.62
N ALA A 269 -11.89 -15.07 4.62
CA ALA A 269 -11.43 -15.15 6.01
C ALA A 269 -10.09 -15.87 6.20
N GLN A 270 -9.82 -16.96 5.45
CA GLN A 270 -8.54 -17.67 5.52
C GLN A 270 -7.33 -16.75 5.24
N GLN A 271 -7.49 -15.80 4.32
CA GLN A 271 -6.45 -14.85 3.92
C GLN A 271 -6.53 -13.56 4.73
N LEU A 272 -7.73 -13.00 4.93
CA LEU A 272 -7.90 -11.60 5.30
C LEU A 272 -8.44 -11.36 6.70
N HIS A 273 -9.04 -12.36 7.36
CA HIS A 273 -9.62 -12.19 8.70
C HIS A 273 -8.54 -11.77 9.71
N GLU A 274 -8.86 -10.76 10.51
CA GLU A 274 -7.94 -10.20 11.51
C GLU A 274 -8.58 -9.84 12.85
N MET A 275 -9.89 -9.55 12.89
CA MET A 275 -10.60 -9.10 14.08
C MET A 275 -12.12 -9.22 13.93
N ASP A 276 -12.84 -9.09 15.04
CA ASP A 276 -14.31 -9.10 15.06
C ASP A 276 -14.93 -7.85 14.45
N ARG A 277 -16.15 -8.01 13.93
CA ARG A 277 -16.89 -6.96 13.20
C ARG A 277 -17.15 -5.73 14.04
N ASP A 278 -17.65 -5.93 15.26
CA ASP A 278 -18.05 -4.83 16.13
C ASP A 278 -16.83 -4.00 16.57
N ASP A 279 -15.71 -4.66 16.83
CA ASP A 279 -14.44 -4.00 17.14
C ASP A 279 -13.94 -3.18 15.95
N TYR A 280 -13.99 -3.74 14.73
CA TYR A 280 -13.60 -3.02 13.51
C TYR A 280 -14.48 -1.78 13.30
N LEU A 281 -15.81 -1.94 13.36
CA LEU A 281 -16.75 -0.85 13.14
C LEU A 281 -16.62 0.24 14.19
N ALA A 282 -16.51 -0.13 15.47
CA ALA A 282 -16.37 0.82 16.56
C ALA A 282 -15.07 1.62 16.43
N MET A 283 -13.94 0.96 16.14
CA MET A 283 -12.66 1.61 15.88
C MET A 283 -12.74 2.56 14.69
N LYS A 284 -13.26 2.09 13.56
CA LYS A 284 -13.33 2.89 12.33
C LYS A 284 -14.21 4.12 12.46
N ARG A 285 -15.35 4.03 13.14
CA ARG A 285 -16.20 5.20 13.40
C ARG A 285 -15.44 6.30 14.15
N ARG A 286 -14.65 5.95 15.18
CA ARG A 286 -13.81 6.92 15.91
C ARG A 286 -12.73 7.52 15.03
N GLU A 287 -12.08 6.70 14.20
CA GLU A 287 -11.05 7.15 13.25
C GLU A 287 -11.61 8.11 12.19
N PHE A 288 -12.79 7.84 11.63
CA PHE A 288 -13.47 8.72 10.67
C PHE A 288 -14.03 9.98 11.31
N GLU A 289 -14.48 9.93 12.57
CA GLU A 289 -14.89 11.13 13.29
C GLU A 289 -13.71 12.09 13.46
N ARG A 290 -12.52 11.56 13.81
CA ARG A 290 -11.29 12.37 13.84
C ARG A 290 -10.97 13.01 12.48
N LEU A 291 -11.07 12.24 11.39
CA LEU A 291 -10.88 12.73 10.03
C LEU A 291 -11.78 13.94 9.72
N ARG A 292 -13.06 13.87 10.10
CA ARG A 292 -14.05 14.92 9.87
C ARG A 292 -13.75 16.19 10.66
N THR A 293 -13.27 16.04 11.89
CA THR A 293 -12.93 17.19 12.77
C THR A 293 -11.61 17.89 12.44
N ALA A 294 -10.72 17.22 11.70
CA ALA A 294 -9.39 17.73 11.35
C ALA A 294 -9.32 18.32 9.93
N SER A 295 -10.42 18.28 9.18
CA SER A 295 -10.55 18.79 7.80
C SER A 295 -11.07 20.22 7.75
#